data_AF-A0A2M8NH32-F1
#
_entry.id   AF-A0A2M8NH32-F1
#
_cell.length_a   1.000
_cell.length_b   1.000
_cell.length_c   1.000
_cell.angle_alpha   90.00
_cell.angle_beta   90.00
_cell.angle_gamma   90.00
#
_symmetry.space_group_name_H-M   'P 1'
#
loop_
_entity.id
_entity.type
_entity.pdbx_description
1 polymer ?
#
loop_
_entity_poly.entity_id
_entity_poly.type
_entity_poly.pdbx_seq_one_letter_code
_entity_poly.pdbx_strand_id
1 'polypeptide(L)'
;EFYLREHLRSALDANVAARAAAGWGGDQFVLYNCGGAAAWMLRIVWDTPQDAAEFTAAYEALAESRYGVERVEGCWRDELTSLCLNVTDDGHTIQYVESR
;
A
#
# COMPACT_ATOMS: atom_id res chain seq x y z
N GLU A 1 1.22 4.97 -10.90
CA GLU A 1 1.58 5.08 -12.35
C GLU A 1 2.20 3.84 -12.94
N PHE A 2 3.32 3.42 -12.39
CA PHE A 2 4.22 2.47 -13.01
C PHE A 2 3.57 1.10 -13.26
N TYR A 3 2.88 0.53 -12.27
CA TYR A 3 2.22 -0.78 -12.40
C TYR A 3 1.10 -0.78 -13.44
N LEU A 4 0.34 0.31 -13.48
CA LEU A 4 -0.71 0.48 -14.46
C LEU A 4 -0.15 0.57 -15.88
N ARG A 5 0.94 1.33 -16.06
CA ARG A 5 1.62 1.40 -17.36
C ARG A 5 2.07 0.02 -17.85
N GLU A 6 2.67 -0.77 -16.98
CA GLU A 6 3.22 -2.08 -17.33
C GLU A 6 2.11 -3.12 -17.55
N HIS A 7 1.01 -3.05 -16.81
CA HIS A 7 -0.17 -3.87 -17.10
C HIS A 7 -0.75 -3.53 -18.48
N LEU A 8 -0.90 -2.24 -18.79
CA LEU A 8 -1.49 -1.79 -20.06
C LEU A 8 -0.61 -2.10 -21.28
N ARG A 9 0.72 -2.07 -21.14
CA ARG A 9 1.65 -2.48 -22.20
C ARG A 9 1.56 -3.96 -22.58
N SER A 10 0.97 -4.81 -21.74
CA SER A 10 0.74 -6.21 -22.09
C SER A 10 -0.31 -6.39 -23.20
N ALA A 11 -1.16 -5.38 -23.41
CA ALA A 11 -2.30 -5.46 -24.33
C ALA A 11 -2.41 -4.26 -25.30
N LEU A 12 -1.74 -3.15 -25.02
CA LEU A 12 -1.89 -1.89 -25.75
C LEU A 12 -0.54 -1.38 -26.29
N ASP A 13 -0.64 -0.60 -27.38
CA ASP A 13 0.49 0.10 -27.97
C ASP A 13 1.21 1.01 -26.97
N ALA A 14 2.54 1.06 -27.05
CA ALA A 14 3.37 1.68 -26.00
C ALA A 14 3.06 3.18 -25.78
N ASN A 15 2.77 3.94 -26.83
CA ASN A 15 2.39 5.36 -26.73
C ASN A 15 0.98 5.56 -26.15
N VAL A 16 0.10 4.58 -26.31
CA VAL A 16 -1.24 4.58 -25.73
C VAL A 16 -1.14 4.24 -24.24
N ALA A 17 -0.37 3.22 -23.87
CA ALA A 17 -0.13 2.86 -22.47
C ALA A 17 0.62 3.97 -21.69
N ALA A 18 1.59 4.65 -22.33
CA ALA A 18 2.32 5.75 -21.70
C ALA A 18 1.44 6.97 -21.43
N ARG A 19 0.59 7.40 -22.37
CA ARG A 19 -0.40 8.46 -22.12
C ARG A 19 -1.48 8.04 -21.14
N ALA A 20 -1.87 6.76 -21.14
CA ALA A 20 -2.88 6.23 -20.23
C ALA A 20 -2.38 6.12 -18.78
N ALA A 21 -1.07 6.03 -18.56
CA ALA A 21 -0.49 5.93 -17.23
C ALA A 21 0.15 7.23 -16.73
N ALA A 22 0.45 8.19 -17.60
CA ALA A 22 1.10 9.45 -17.23
C ALA A 22 0.25 10.28 -16.24
N GLY A 23 0.90 10.80 -15.20
CA GLY A 23 0.27 11.65 -14.18
C GLY A 23 -0.18 10.90 -12.92
N TRP A 24 0.27 9.66 -12.77
CA TRP A 24 0.03 8.86 -11.57
C TRP A 24 1.37 8.87 -10.74
N GLY A 25 1.36 8.86 -9.41
CA GLY A 25 2.60 9.11 -8.61
C GLY A 25 2.89 8.00 -7.61
N GLY A 26 4.14 7.53 -7.52
CA GLY A 26 4.72 6.99 -6.28
C GLY A 26 4.30 5.62 -5.71
N ASP A 27 3.30 4.94 -6.27
CA ASP A 27 2.86 3.66 -5.71
C ASP A 27 3.87 2.51 -5.95
N GLN A 28 4.24 1.79 -4.90
CA GLN A 28 5.14 0.64 -4.96
C GLN A 28 4.49 -0.57 -4.31
N PHE A 29 4.43 -1.69 -5.02
CA PHE A 29 4.03 -2.98 -4.46
C PHE A 29 5.24 -3.91 -4.44
N VAL A 30 5.56 -4.51 -3.29
CA VAL A 30 6.70 -5.40 -3.11
C VAL A 30 6.24 -6.67 -2.41
N LEU A 31 6.68 -7.83 -2.90
CA LEU A 31 6.47 -9.13 -2.25
C LEU A 31 7.79 -9.61 -1.64
N TYR A 32 7.74 -10.03 -0.39
CA TYR A 32 8.81 -10.65 0.36
C TYR A 32 8.47 -12.11 0.65
N ASN A 33 9.47 -12.97 0.60
CA ASN A 33 9.35 -14.36 1.01
C ASN A 33 10.61 -14.74 1.82
N CYS A 34 10.43 -15.26 3.02
CA CYS A 34 11.51 -15.74 3.87
C CYS A 34 11.09 -17.02 4.58
N GLY A 35 11.75 -18.14 4.27
CA GLY A 35 11.58 -19.39 5.01
C GLY A 35 10.15 -19.97 5.01
N GLY A 36 9.33 -19.64 4.00
CA GLY A 36 7.93 -20.08 3.90
C GLY A 36 6.90 -19.07 4.43
N ALA A 37 7.36 -17.98 5.05
CA ALA A 37 6.54 -16.83 5.38
C ALA A 37 6.52 -15.84 4.21
N ALA A 38 5.35 -15.26 3.93
CA ALA A 38 5.19 -14.27 2.88
C ALA A 38 4.81 -12.93 3.51
N ALA A 39 5.42 -11.87 3.02
CA ALA A 39 4.98 -10.52 3.35
C ALA A 39 4.83 -9.68 2.10
N TRP A 40 4.06 -8.62 2.16
CA TRP A 40 3.98 -7.68 1.07
C TRP A 40 3.89 -6.26 1.58
N MET A 41 4.49 -5.33 0.83
CA MET A 41 4.45 -3.91 1.12
C MET A 41 3.73 -3.18 -0.01
N LEU A 42 2.80 -2.30 0.34
CA LEU A 42 2.25 -1.32 -0.58
C LEU A 42 2.55 0.08 -0.07
N ARG A 43 3.26 0.83 -0.91
CA ARG A 43 3.47 2.27 -0.81
C ARG A 43 2.46 2.92 -1.75
N ILE A 44 1.70 3.90 -1.29
CA ILE A 44 0.78 4.69 -2.14
C ILE A 44 1.14 6.16 -1.96
N VAL A 45 1.18 6.94 -3.05
CA VAL A 45 1.31 8.40 -2.96
C VAL A 45 0.01 9.09 -3.35
N TRP A 46 -0.61 9.77 -2.41
CA TRP A 46 -1.91 10.41 -2.54
C TRP A 46 -1.83 11.82 -3.13
N ASP A 47 -2.82 12.16 -3.95
CA ASP A 47 -2.94 13.47 -4.60
C ASP A 47 -3.19 14.59 -3.58
N THR A 48 -3.91 14.31 -2.48
CA THR A 48 -4.12 15.26 -1.39
C THR A 48 -3.87 14.63 -0.01
N PRO A 49 -3.46 15.44 0.99
CA PRO A 49 -3.37 14.96 2.37
C PRO A 49 -4.72 14.49 2.94
N GLN A 50 -5.83 15.02 2.44
CA GLN A 50 -7.18 14.60 2.82
C GLN A 50 -7.45 13.15 2.38
N ASP A 51 -7.13 12.80 1.13
CA ASP A 51 -7.30 11.43 0.63
C ASP A 51 -6.46 10.43 1.44
N ALA A 52 -5.24 10.82 1.81
CA ALA A 52 -4.38 10.02 2.66
C ALA A 52 -4.95 9.82 4.07
N ALA A 53 -5.53 10.87 4.67
CA ALA A 53 -6.16 10.80 5.98
C ALA A 53 -7.41 9.89 5.97
N GLU A 54 -8.24 10.00 4.93
CA GLU A 54 -9.40 9.13 4.74
C GLU A 54 -8.99 7.65 4.60
N PHE A 55 -7.97 7.37 3.78
CA PHE A 55 -7.43 6.01 3.65
C PHE A 55 -6.88 5.49 4.99
N THR A 56 -6.11 6.33 5.70
CA THR A 56 -5.50 5.96 6.98
C THR A 56 -6.55 5.56 7.99
N ALA A 57 -7.60 6.36 8.16
CA ALA A 57 -8.70 6.07 9.08
C ALA A 57 -9.45 4.78 8.72
N ALA A 58 -9.68 4.54 7.41
CA ALA A 58 -10.33 3.31 6.95
C ALA A 58 -9.48 2.06 7.23
N TYR A 59 -8.16 2.14 7.02
CA TYR A 59 -7.24 1.02 7.27
C TYR A 59 -7.01 0.77 8.77
N GLU A 60 -7.02 1.82 9.60
CA GLU A 60 -7.02 1.70 11.05
C GLU A 60 -8.26 0.93 11.54
N ALA A 61 -9.45 1.33 11.10
CA ALA A 61 -10.70 0.65 11.47
C ALA A 61 -10.72 -0.83 11.01
N LEU A 62 -10.19 -1.11 9.81
CA LEU A 62 -10.02 -2.48 9.31
C LEU A 62 -9.10 -3.29 10.24
N ALA A 63 -7.94 -2.74 10.62
CA ALA A 63 -6.98 -3.42 11.46
C ALA A 63 -7.52 -3.65 12.88
N GLU A 64 -8.17 -2.66 13.48
CA GLU A 64 -8.84 -2.80 14.77
C GLU A 64 -9.92 -3.89 14.76
N SER A 65 -10.75 -3.93 13.71
CA SER A 65 -11.77 -4.97 13.56
C SER A 65 -11.17 -6.36 13.36
N ARG A 66 -10.00 -6.47 12.71
CA ARG A 66 -9.35 -7.75 12.39
C ARG A 66 -8.61 -8.33 13.58
N TYR A 67 -7.81 -7.50 14.26
CA TYR A 67 -6.92 -7.98 15.31
C TYR A 67 -7.51 -7.82 16.71
N GLY A 68 -8.41 -6.85 16.94
CA GLY A 68 -9.01 -6.61 18.25
C GLY A 68 -8.00 -6.21 19.34
N VAL A 69 -6.80 -5.81 18.95
CA VAL A 69 -5.70 -5.38 19.82
C VAL A 69 -5.31 -3.95 19.51
N GLU A 70 -4.63 -3.31 20.46
CA GLU A 70 -4.09 -1.97 20.28
C GLU A 70 -2.91 -1.95 19.29
N ARG A 71 -2.77 -0.83 18.57
CA ARG A 71 -1.64 -0.57 17.67
C ARG A 71 -0.37 -0.29 18.49
N VAL A 72 0.68 -1.06 18.25
CA VAL A 72 2.00 -0.90 18.90
C VAL A 72 3.05 -0.64 17.83
N GLU A 73 3.83 0.44 17.98
CA GLU A 73 4.90 0.81 17.04
C GLU A 73 4.45 0.85 15.57
N GLY A 74 3.22 1.31 15.31
CA GLY A 74 2.67 1.42 13.95
C GLY A 74 1.98 0.14 13.43
N CYS A 75 1.95 -0.95 14.20
CA CYS A 75 1.44 -2.23 13.75
C CYS A 75 0.36 -2.83 14.66
N TRP A 76 -0.55 -3.60 14.04
CA TRP A 76 -1.43 -4.56 14.70
C TRP A 76 -0.92 -5.96 14.39
N ARG A 77 -0.95 -6.85 15.38
CA ARG A 77 -0.40 -8.20 15.23
C ARG A 77 -1.10 -9.23 16.12
N ASP A 78 -1.20 -10.44 15.61
CA ASP A 78 -1.58 -11.64 16.37
C ASP A 78 -0.47 -12.71 16.23
N GLU A 79 -0.75 -13.95 16.61
CA GLU A 79 0.20 -15.07 16.54
C GLU A 79 0.58 -15.48 15.10
N LEU A 80 -0.20 -15.08 14.10
CA LEU A 80 -0.09 -15.55 12.71
C LEU A 80 0.24 -14.42 11.74
N THR A 81 -0.30 -13.23 11.96
CA THR A 81 -0.24 -12.13 11.00
C THR A 81 0.08 -10.81 11.66
N SER A 82 0.66 -9.91 10.86
CA SER A 82 0.83 -8.52 11.25
C SER A 82 0.37 -7.60 10.13
N LEU A 83 -0.15 -6.43 10.49
CA LEU A 83 -0.45 -5.32 9.61
C LEU A 83 0.24 -4.09 10.18
N CYS A 84 1.21 -3.54 9.47
CA CYS A 84 1.83 -2.26 9.82
C CYS A 84 1.31 -1.18 8.89
N LEU A 85 1.08 0.01 9.42
CA LEU A 85 0.68 1.19 8.66
C LEU A 85 1.58 2.36 9.07
N ASN A 86 2.21 3.01 8.10
CA ASN A 86 3.01 4.22 8.33
C ASN A 86 2.60 5.28 7.32
N VAL A 87 2.31 6.47 7.82
CA VAL A 87 2.07 7.68 7.01
C VAL A 87 3.34 8.52 7.10
N THR A 88 3.88 8.96 5.97
CA THR A 88 5.04 9.86 5.95
C THR A 88 4.68 11.26 6.46
N ASP A 89 5.69 12.02 6.89
CA ASP A 89 5.51 13.36 7.46
C ASP A 89 4.87 14.37 6.49
N ASP A 90 4.96 14.13 5.19
CA ASP A 90 4.29 14.93 4.16
C ASP A 90 2.79 14.58 4.00
N GLY A 91 2.32 13.53 4.68
CA GLY A 91 0.94 13.04 4.59
C GLY A 91 0.59 12.44 3.24
N HIS A 92 1.54 12.31 2.31
CA HIS A 92 1.26 11.86 0.95
C HIS A 92 1.57 10.38 0.76
N THR A 93 2.50 9.81 1.52
CA THR A 93 2.87 8.40 1.35
C THR A 93 2.32 7.52 2.46
N ILE A 94 1.62 6.45 2.10
CA ILE A 94 1.23 5.40 3.03
C ILE A 94 1.98 4.12 2.70
N GLN A 95 2.70 3.58 3.66
CA GLN A 95 3.31 2.26 3.59
C GLN A 95 2.54 1.30 4.47
N TYR A 96 2.12 0.18 3.91
CA TYR A 96 1.52 -0.88 4.69
C TYR A 96 2.15 -2.23 4.38
N VAL A 97 2.38 -3.02 5.43
CA VAL A 97 2.99 -4.35 5.34
C VAL A 97 2.07 -5.39 5.96
N GLU A 98 1.72 -6.45 5.23
CA GLU A 98 1.08 -7.64 5.78
C GLU A 98 2.06 -8.81 5.75
N SER A 99 2.17 -9.58 6.83
CA SER A 99 2.88 -10.86 6.86
C SER A 99 1.95 -12.01 7.24
N ARG A 100 2.14 -13.18 6.64
CA ARG A 100 1.49 -14.46 6.98
C ARG A 100 2.49 -15.59 7.08
#